data_AF-A0A8J6TPC5-F1
#
_entry.id   AF-A0A8J6TPC5-F1
#
_cell.length_a   1.000
_cell.length_b   1.000
_cell.length_c   1.000
_cell.angle_alpha   90.00
_cell.angle_beta   90.00
_cell.angle_gamma   90.00
#
_symmetry.space_group_name_H-M   'P 1'
#
loop_
_entity.id
_entity.type
_entity.pdbx_description
1 polymer ?
#
loop_
_entity_poly.entity_id
_entity_poly.type
_entity_poly.pdbx_seq_one_letter_code
_entity_poly.pdbx_strand_id
1 'polypeptide(L)'
;MTTSDATEKKPLWLLIEENILGLDSQDLSGENLEASIQRIAGELDNAGYNVSHHGGNLLQLRWAMDETRKAGRPLMKDFNATIAALTLEDVADPYSVTNKLISDIGKTWPRFKESARRTDVIQIVEKTKLDLLIAKAKGLPDDEGIRFLIAEQVDPEVTTNALDITGEKLEQVNTEIKKERAERARVATLLEAVEGKPDEEKVKHLLTNNVSEKLITEMANVDQDAINAAKQAMEEELKEKQRLAEEEAAQKAAQKKAAASGPSLEEIPPDEMIEYIDSIREIMEFSDQEKEIRVMCEQSSIPKCLVDIAVSEPDRLDALEKEAEG
;
A
#
# COMPACT_ATOMS: atom_id res chain seq x y z
N MET A 1 14.01 -16.27 -7.78
CA MET A 1 14.52 -17.61 -8.18
C MET A 1 15.29 -18.17 -7.00
N THR A 2 14.76 -19.21 -6.35
CA THR A 2 15.42 -19.89 -5.23
C THR A 2 16.26 -21.06 -5.73
N THR A 3 17.37 -21.27 -5.00
CA THR A 3 18.26 -22.43 -4.95
C THR A 3 19.18 -22.72 -6.14
N SER A 4 20.46 -22.37 -5.96
CA SER A 4 21.53 -23.37 -6.02
C SER A 4 22.70 -22.93 -5.14
N ASP A 5 22.58 -23.20 -3.84
CA ASP A 5 23.71 -23.17 -2.91
C ASP A 5 24.48 -24.50 -3.01
N ALA A 6 24.86 -24.84 -4.24
CA ALA A 6 25.94 -25.76 -4.50
C ALA A 6 27.12 -24.88 -4.87
N THR A 7 28.22 -24.98 -4.15
CA THR A 7 29.53 -24.53 -4.62
C THR A 7 29.84 -25.26 -5.93
N GLU A 8 29.27 -24.80 -7.04
CA GLU A 8 29.57 -25.28 -8.37
C GLU A 8 31.04 -24.94 -8.61
N LYS A 9 31.85 -25.99 -8.69
CA LYS A 9 33.26 -25.88 -9.05
C LYS A 9 33.33 -25.10 -10.35
N LYS A 10 33.96 -23.93 -10.32
CA LYS A 10 34.05 -23.00 -11.45
C LYS A 10 34.45 -23.76 -12.72
N PRO A 11 33.78 -23.53 -13.86
CA PRO A 11 34.03 -24.29 -15.08
C PRO A 11 35.49 -24.12 -15.53
N LEU A 12 36.11 -25.22 -15.97
CA LEU A 12 37.53 -25.25 -16.33
C LEU A 12 37.89 -24.21 -17.40
N TRP A 13 37.03 -24.03 -18.40
CA TRP A 13 37.29 -23.07 -19.48
C TRP A 13 37.39 -21.64 -18.94
N LEU A 14 36.56 -21.26 -17.97
CA LEU A 14 36.58 -19.92 -17.40
C LEU A 14 37.86 -19.69 -16.59
N LEU A 15 38.30 -20.69 -15.82
CA LEU A 15 39.57 -20.63 -15.10
C LEU A 15 40.79 -20.55 -16.03
N ILE A 16 40.78 -21.29 -17.14
CA ILE A 16 41.81 -21.18 -18.16
C ILE A 16 41.89 -19.74 -18.67
N GLU A 17 40.76 -19.17 -19.09
CA GLU A 17 40.72 -17.82 -19.67
C GLU A 17 41.08 -16.72 -18.66
N GLU A 18 40.77 -16.91 -17.36
CA GLU A 18 41.20 -16.01 -16.29
C GLU A 18 42.70 -16.05 -16.01
N ASN A 19 43.30 -17.24 -16.02
CA ASN A 19 44.76 -17.34 -15.89
C ASN A 19 45.47 -16.75 -17.12
N ILE A 20 44.89 -16.92 -18.31
CA ILE A 20 45.39 -16.30 -19.55
C ILE A 20 45.27 -14.77 -19.49
N LEU A 21 44.20 -14.23 -18.90
CA LEU A 21 44.03 -12.77 -18.73
C LEU A 21 45.18 -12.15 -17.92
N GLY A 22 45.77 -12.90 -16.99
CA GLY A 22 46.89 -12.47 -16.17
C GLY A 22 48.26 -12.53 -16.85
N LEU A 23 48.35 -13.05 -18.07
CA LEU A 23 49.59 -13.14 -18.84
C LEU A 23 49.94 -11.82 -19.53
N ASP A 24 51.24 -11.56 -19.68
CA ASP A 24 51.73 -10.47 -20.52
C ASP A 24 52.03 -10.91 -21.97
N SER A 25 52.45 -9.97 -22.82
CA SER A 25 52.79 -10.28 -24.22
C SER A 25 54.05 -11.15 -24.37
N GLN A 26 54.95 -11.15 -23.38
CA GLN A 26 56.18 -11.95 -23.41
C GLN A 26 55.89 -13.41 -23.07
N ASP A 27 54.93 -13.66 -22.19
CA ASP A 27 54.42 -15.00 -21.83
C ASP A 27 53.78 -15.73 -23.02
N LEU A 28 53.27 -14.98 -24.00
CA LEU A 28 52.62 -15.49 -25.22
C LEU A 28 53.60 -15.67 -26.40
N SER A 29 54.87 -15.33 -26.21
CA SER A 29 55.92 -15.49 -27.22
C SER A 29 56.24 -16.98 -27.46
N GLY A 30 56.68 -17.33 -28.67
CA GLY A 30 56.94 -18.73 -29.04
C GLY A 30 57.97 -19.44 -28.15
N GLU A 31 58.93 -18.71 -27.58
CA GLU A 31 59.97 -19.25 -26.69
C GLU A 31 59.41 -19.54 -25.28
N ASN A 32 58.47 -18.74 -24.80
CA ASN A 32 57.88 -18.86 -23.46
C ASN A 32 56.54 -19.60 -23.42
N LEU A 33 55.90 -19.82 -24.58
CA LEU A 33 54.53 -20.33 -24.68
C LEU A 33 54.33 -21.66 -23.94
N GLU A 34 55.21 -22.64 -24.16
CA GLU A 34 55.09 -23.95 -23.50
C GLU A 34 55.35 -23.83 -21.99
N ALA A 35 56.30 -22.98 -21.57
CA ALA A 35 56.55 -22.73 -20.15
C ALA A 35 55.32 -22.11 -19.46
N SER A 36 54.65 -21.16 -20.11
CA SER A 36 53.40 -20.56 -19.65
C SER A 36 52.26 -21.58 -19.58
N ILE A 37 52.13 -22.46 -20.59
CA ILE A 37 51.13 -23.55 -20.58
C ILE A 37 51.37 -24.50 -19.40
N GLN A 38 52.62 -24.91 -19.16
CA GLN A 38 52.95 -25.82 -18.06
C GLN A 38 52.71 -25.16 -16.69
N ARG A 39 53.03 -23.86 -16.56
CA ARG A 39 52.75 -23.09 -15.34
C ARG A 39 51.26 -23.06 -15.03
N ILE A 40 50.43 -22.64 -16.00
CA ILE A 40 48.96 -22.60 -15.82
C ILE A 40 48.40 -24.00 -15.55
N ALA A 41 48.88 -25.03 -16.26
CA ALA A 41 48.45 -26.41 -16.03
C ALA A 41 48.74 -26.86 -14.58
N GLY A 42 49.92 -26.53 -14.04
CA GLY A 42 50.28 -26.81 -12.65
C GLY A 42 49.44 -26.03 -11.63
N GLU A 43 49.14 -24.76 -11.91
CA GLU A 43 48.23 -23.95 -11.07
C GLU A 43 46.81 -24.56 -11.03
N LEU A 44 46.30 -25.01 -12.17
CA LEU A 44 44.99 -25.65 -12.26
C LEU A 44 44.96 -27.08 -11.68
N ASP A 45 46.08 -27.80 -11.74
CA ASP A 45 46.25 -29.09 -11.06
C ASP A 45 46.16 -28.94 -9.53
N ASN A 46 46.82 -27.92 -8.98
CA ASN A 46 46.75 -27.61 -7.55
C ASN A 46 45.32 -27.24 -7.10
N ALA A 47 44.52 -26.67 -8.01
CA ALA A 47 43.08 -26.43 -7.80
C ALA A 47 42.21 -27.68 -8.04
N GLY A 48 42.83 -28.84 -8.32
CA GLY A 48 42.17 -30.14 -8.47
C GLY A 48 41.49 -30.35 -9.83
N TYR A 49 41.90 -29.65 -10.88
CA TYR A 49 41.34 -29.80 -12.24
C TYR A 49 42.10 -30.81 -13.11
N ASN A 50 43.24 -31.33 -12.64
CA ASN A 50 44.04 -32.37 -13.31
C ASN A 50 44.31 -32.06 -14.79
N VAL A 51 44.62 -30.80 -15.11
CA VAL A 51 44.90 -30.32 -16.46
C VAL A 51 46.14 -30.97 -17.06
N SER A 52 47.27 -31.06 -16.35
CA SER A 52 48.48 -31.69 -16.93
C SER A 52 48.36 -33.21 -17.03
N HIS A 53 47.53 -33.81 -16.19
CA HIS A 53 47.33 -35.26 -16.09
C HIS A 53 46.18 -35.76 -16.98
N HIS A 54 45.40 -34.86 -17.60
CA HIS A 54 44.28 -35.20 -18.48
C HIS A 54 44.46 -34.55 -19.86
N GLY A 55 44.74 -35.38 -20.88
CA GLY A 55 45.07 -34.90 -22.22
C GLY A 55 44.01 -33.99 -22.86
N GLY A 56 42.73 -34.23 -22.59
CA GLY A 56 41.65 -33.36 -23.07
C GLY A 56 41.68 -31.96 -22.43
N ASN A 57 42.00 -31.87 -21.14
CA ASN A 57 42.05 -30.61 -20.41
C ASN A 57 43.29 -29.81 -20.83
N LEU A 58 44.43 -30.49 -21.00
CA LEU A 58 45.65 -29.88 -21.53
C LEU A 58 45.44 -29.35 -22.96
N LEU A 59 44.74 -30.10 -23.81
CA LEU A 59 44.40 -29.64 -25.16
C LEU A 59 43.50 -28.40 -25.13
N GLN A 60 42.54 -28.33 -24.22
CA GLN A 60 41.69 -27.16 -24.03
C GLN A 60 42.51 -25.91 -23.68
N LEU A 61 43.44 -26.02 -22.73
CA LEU A 61 44.36 -24.93 -22.36
C LEU A 61 45.23 -24.50 -23.56
N ARG A 62 45.80 -25.46 -24.28
CA ARG A 62 46.63 -25.18 -25.46
C ARG A 62 45.85 -24.45 -26.55
N TRP A 63 44.60 -24.84 -26.79
CA TRP A 63 43.75 -24.15 -27.76
C TRP A 63 43.42 -22.72 -27.34
N ALA A 64 43.06 -22.48 -26.07
CA ALA A 64 42.79 -21.14 -25.57
C ALA A 64 44.03 -20.22 -25.65
N MET A 65 45.22 -20.76 -25.36
CA MET A 65 46.49 -20.06 -25.51
C MET A 65 46.79 -19.70 -26.98
N ASP A 66 46.56 -20.64 -27.91
CA ASP A 66 46.77 -20.39 -29.34
C ASP A 66 45.75 -19.38 -29.91
N GLU A 67 44.48 -19.46 -29.49
CA GLU A 67 43.45 -18.47 -29.84
C GLU A 67 43.82 -17.08 -29.31
N THR A 68 44.29 -16.99 -28.06
CA THR A 68 44.75 -15.72 -27.46
C THR A 68 45.92 -15.12 -28.23
N ARG A 69 46.91 -15.94 -28.59
CA ARG A 69 48.04 -15.51 -29.41
C ARG A 69 47.59 -15.02 -30.79
N LYS A 70 46.65 -15.72 -31.44
CA LYS A 70 46.09 -15.34 -32.75
C LYS A 70 45.28 -14.05 -32.70
N ALA A 71 44.47 -13.86 -31.66
CA ALA A 71 43.65 -12.67 -31.46
C ALA A 71 44.45 -11.45 -30.96
N GLY A 72 45.67 -11.67 -30.45
CA GLY A 72 46.56 -10.64 -29.90
C GLY A 72 46.08 -10.05 -28.58
N ARG A 73 45.06 -10.65 -27.95
CA ARG A 73 44.48 -10.25 -26.66
C ARG A 73 43.70 -11.42 -26.05
N PRO A 74 43.50 -11.49 -24.72
CA PRO A 74 42.71 -12.55 -24.08
C PRO A 74 41.20 -12.43 -24.33
N LEU A 75 40.49 -13.58 -24.36
CA LEU A 75 39.02 -13.63 -24.48
C LEU A 75 38.32 -12.85 -23.38
N MET A 76 38.79 -13.01 -22.13
CA MET A 76 38.20 -12.34 -20.97
C MET A 76 38.22 -10.81 -21.08
N LYS A 77 39.12 -10.23 -21.90
CA LYS A 77 39.12 -8.78 -22.14
C LYS A 77 37.87 -8.35 -22.89
N ASP A 78 37.53 -9.04 -23.99
CA ASP A 78 36.34 -8.76 -24.79
C ASP A 78 35.06 -9.12 -24.01
N PHE A 79 35.09 -10.25 -23.30
CA PHE A 79 33.97 -10.72 -22.47
C PHE A 79 33.65 -9.74 -21.33
N ASN A 80 34.64 -9.38 -20.51
CA ASN A 80 34.43 -8.46 -19.39
C ASN A 80 34.01 -7.07 -19.87
N ALA A 81 34.55 -6.58 -20.98
CA ALA A 81 34.12 -5.30 -21.55
C ALA A 81 32.65 -5.33 -21.99
N THR A 82 32.21 -6.45 -22.59
CA THR A 82 30.82 -6.63 -23.00
C THR A 82 29.88 -6.72 -21.80
N ILE A 83 30.25 -7.50 -20.78
CA ILE A 83 29.47 -7.63 -19.54
C ILE A 83 29.37 -6.29 -18.80
N ALA A 84 30.48 -5.54 -18.69
CA ALA A 84 30.50 -4.23 -18.03
C ALA A 84 29.69 -3.15 -18.75
N ALA A 85 29.43 -3.33 -20.06
CA ALA A 85 28.61 -2.42 -20.84
C ALA A 85 27.10 -2.73 -20.76
N LEU A 86 26.70 -3.83 -20.12
CA LEU A 86 25.29 -4.20 -19.99
C LEU A 86 24.53 -3.25 -19.07
N THR A 87 23.33 -2.87 -19.52
CA THR A 87 22.36 -2.09 -18.75
C THR A 87 21.23 -2.98 -18.20
N LEU A 88 20.40 -2.43 -17.30
CA LEU A 88 19.22 -3.15 -16.79
C LEU A 88 18.23 -3.50 -17.91
N GLU A 89 18.09 -2.61 -18.89
CA GLU A 89 17.24 -2.79 -20.06
C GLU A 89 17.77 -3.92 -20.96
N ASP A 90 19.09 -4.01 -21.14
CA ASP A 90 19.71 -5.09 -21.91
C ASP A 90 19.38 -6.43 -21.24
N VAL A 91 19.66 -6.58 -19.95
CA VAL A 91 19.50 -7.84 -19.20
C VAL A 91 18.06 -8.17 -18.78
N ALA A 92 17.07 -7.43 -19.30
CA ALA A 92 15.66 -7.75 -19.10
C ALA A 92 15.34 -9.19 -19.56
N ASP A 93 15.97 -9.62 -20.68
CA ASP A 93 15.96 -10.99 -21.18
C ASP A 93 17.40 -11.58 -21.19
N PRO A 94 17.79 -12.27 -20.10
CA PRO A 94 19.13 -12.87 -19.97
C PRO A 94 19.48 -13.86 -21.08
N TYR A 95 18.49 -14.59 -21.62
CA TYR A 95 18.71 -15.59 -22.66
C TYR A 95 19.00 -14.94 -24.01
N SER A 96 18.24 -13.89 -24.36
CA SER A 96 18.45 -13.12 -25.57
C SER A 96 19.82 -12.42 -25.56
N VAL A 97 20.18 -11.79 -24.43
CA VAL A 97 21.50 -11.15 -24.26
C VAL A 97 22.61 -12.17 -24.36
N THR A 98 22.47 -13.33 -23.73
CA THR A 98 23.47 -14.40 -23.80
C THR A 98 23.67 -14.87 -25.24
N ASN A 99 22.60 -15.06 -26.01
CA ASN A 99 22.69 -15.41 -27.43
C ASN A 99 23.46 -14.37 -28.24
N LYS A 100 23.15 -13.08 -28.03
CA LYS A 100 23.80 -11.97 -28.71
C LYS A 100 25.29 -11.92 -28.35
N LEU A 101 25.61 -12.01 -27.07
CA LEU A 101 26.98 -12.01 -26.54
C LEU A 101 27.81 -13.16 -27.12
N ILE A 102 27.29 -14.39 -27.09
CA ILE A 102 27.96 -15.58 -27.67
C ILE A 102 28.16 -15.41 -29.17
N SER A 103 27.16 -14.87 -29.88
CA SER A 103 27.25 -14.64 -31.33
C SER A 103 28.33 -13.61 -31.68
N ASP A 104 28.36 -12.48 -30.98
CA ASP A 104 29.25 -11.36 -31.26
C ASP A 104 30.69 -11.64 -30.85
N ILE A 105 30.92 -12.09 -29.61
CA ILE A 105 32.26 -12.47 -29.13
C ILE A 105 32.76 -13.68 -29.92
N GLY A 106 31.87 -14.63 -30.22
CA GLY A 106 32.22 -15.84 -30.96
C GLY A 106 32.63 -15.62 -32.42
N LYS A 107 32.51 -14.40 -32.97
CA LYS A 107 33.12 -14.04 -34.27
C LYS A 107 34.64 -14.03 -34.18
N THR A 108 35.18 -13.53 -33.08
CA THR A 108 36.62 -13.52 -32.79
C THR A 108 37.06 -14.83 -32.11
N TRP A 109 36.18 -15.42 -31.30
CA TRP A 109 36.47 -16.56 -30.43
C TRP A 109 35.58 -17.77 -30.77
N PRO A 110 35.86 -18.54 -31.83
CA PRO A 110 34.95 -19.59 -32.31
C PRO A 110 34.57 -20.62 -31.25
N ARG A 111 35.51 -21.01 -30.38
CA ARG A 111 35.26 -21.95 -29.28
C ARG A 111 34.36 -21.41 -28.19
N PHE A 112 34.18 -20.09 -28.11
CA PHE A 112 33.21 -19.49 -27.20
C PHE A 112 31.76 -19.88 -27.54
N LYS A 113 31.50 -20.29 -28.79
CA LYS A 113 30.18 -20.79 -29.25
C LYS A 113 29.86 -22.22 -28.83
N GLU A 114 30.81 -22.92 -28.20
CA GLU A 114 30.59 -24.27 -27.70
C GLU A 114 29.38 -24.29 -26.75
N SER A 115 28.44 -25.21 -26.97
CA SER A 115 27.20 -25.29 -26.19
C SER A 115 27.44 -25.46 -24.69
N ALA A 116 28.56 -26.10 -24.32
CA ALA A 116 28.97 -26.30 -22.94
C ALA A 116 29.17 -24.97 -22.17
N ARG A 117 29.59 -23.89 -22.84
CA ARG A 117 29.82 -22.58 -22.20
C ARG A 117 28.54 -21.76 -22.02
N ARG A 118 27.46 -22.14 -22.70
CA ARG A 118 26.22 -21.36 -22.76
C ARG A 118 25.58 -21.22 -21.38
N THR A 119 25.51 -22.31 -20.61
CA THR A 119 24.94 -22.30 -19.25
C THR A 119 25.72 -21.35 -18.35
N ASP A 120 27.05 -21.43 -18.39
CA ASP A 120 27.93 -20.59 -17.58
C ASP A 120 27.76 -19.10 -17.93
N VAL A 121 27.64 -18.77 -19.22
CA VAL A 121 27.40 -17.39 -19.68
C VAL A 121 26.03 -16.88 -19.22
N ILE A 122 24.99 -17.72 -19.25
CA ILE A 122 23.67 -17.36 -18.74
C ILE A 122 23.77 -17.01 -17.25
N GLN A 123 24.42 -17.86 -16.44
CA GLN A 123 24.62 -17.60 -15.01
C GLN A 123 25.37 -16.28 -14.76
N ILE A 124 26.40 -15.97 -15.56
CA ILE A 124 27.14 -14.70 -15.44
C ILE A 124 26.24 -13.49 -15.79
N VAL A 125 25.41 -13.60 -16.83
CA VAL A 125 24.47 -12.53 -17.21
C VAL A 125 23.39 -12.34 -16.13
N GLU A 126 22.85 -13.41 -15.57
CA GLU A 126 21.89 -13.37 -14.47
C GLU A 126 22.49 -12.75 -13.21
N LYS A 127 23.74 -13.10 -12.88
CA LYS A 127 24.47 -12.45 -11.79
C LYS A 127 24.69 -10.96 -12.06
N THR A 128 25.06 -10.60 -13.29
CA THR A 128 25.23 -9.19 -13.69
C THR A 128 23.93 -8.41 -13.54
N LYS A 129 22.80 -9.01 -13.92
CA LYS A 129 21.47 -8.44 -13.68
C LYS A 129 21.24 -8.17 -12.19
N LEU A 130 21.52 -9.16 -11.34
CA LEU A 130 21.37 -9.01 -9.90
C LEU A 130 22.26 -7.88 -9.35
N ASP A 131 23.53 -7.82 -9.77
CA ASP A 131 24.47 -6.77 -9.36
C ASP A 131 23.98 -5.37 -9.80
N LEU A 132 23.43 -5.24 -11.01
CA LEU A 132 22.83 -3.99 -11.51
C LEU A 132 21.57 -3.60 -10.71
N LEU A 133 20.71 -4.56 -10.36
CA LEU A 133 19.53 -4.31 -9.52
C LEU A 133 19.94 -3.83 -8.12
N ILE A 134 20.94 -4.47 -7.52
CA ILE A 134 21.49 -4.08 -6.22
C ILE A 134 22.11 -2.68 -6.30
N ALA A 135 22.90 -2.40 -7.34
CA ALA A 135 23.51 -1.09 -7.53
C ALA A 135 22.45 0.02 -7.65
N LYS A 136 21.37 -0.23 -8.40
CA LYS A 136 20.23 0.68 -8.48
C LYS A 136 19.53 0.85 -7.13
N ALA A 137 19.28 -0.24 -6.41
CA ALA A 137 18.64 -0.20 -5.10
C ALA A 137 19.44 0.63 -4.08
N LYS A 138 20.78 0.50 -4.08
CA LYS A 138 21.67 1.30 -3.21
C LYS A 138 21.67 2.80 -3.53
N GLY A 139 21.31 3.17 -4.75
CA GLY A 139 21.19 4.57 -5.17
C GLY A 139 19.86 5.23 -4.80
N LEU A 140 18.87 4.45 -4.34
CA LEU A 140 17.56 4.96 -3.95
C LEU A 140 17.54 5.40 -2.48
N PRO A 141 16.81 6.47 -2.14
CA PRO A 141 16.70 6.95 -0.76
C PRO A 141 15.84 6.04 0.11
N ASP A 142 16.06 6.12 1.43
CA ASP A 142 15.24 5.47 2.46
C ASP A 142 14.95 3.98 2.17
N ASP A 143 13.69 3.58 2.31
CA ASP A 143 13.23 2.20 2.09
C ASP A 143 12.90 1.93 0.61
N GLU A 144 13.09 2.89 -0.30
CA GLU A 144 12.76 2.71 -1.72
C GLU A 144 13.63 1.65 -2.37
N GLY A 145 14.90 1.54 -1.97
CA GLY A 145 15.79 0.47 -2.42
C GLY A 145 15.29 -0.93 -2.04
N ILE A 146 14.78 -1.08 -0.81
CA ILE A 146 14.20 -2.34 -0.31
C ILE A 146 12.93 -2.66 -1.09
N ARG A 147 12.04 -1.68 -1.25
CA ARG A 147 10.78 -1.83 -2.02
C ARG A 147 11.06 -2.23 -3.47
N PHE A 148 12.06 -1.64 -4.10
CA PHE A 148 12.49 -1.95 -5.46
C PHE A 148 12.92 -3.42 -5.60
N LEU A 149 13.80 -3.91 -4.71
CA LEU A 149 14.26 -5.30 -4.76
C LEU A 149 13.14 -6.32 -4.47
N ILE A 150 12.20 -5.99 -3.57
CA ILE A 150 11.00 -6.80 -3.34
C ILE A 150 10.12 -6.86 -4.60
N ALA A 151 9.94 -5.72 -5.29
CA ALA A 151 9.16 -5.66 -6.52
C ALA A 151 9.78 -6.50 -7.65
N GLU A 152 11.12 -6.47 -7.75
CA GLU A 152 11.90 -7.28 -8.69
C GLU A 152 12.06 -8.75 -8.24
N GLN A 153 11.43 -9.14 -7.13
CA GLN A 153 11.43 -10.52 -6.59
C GLN A 153 12.83 -11.06 -6.30
N VAL A 154 13.73 -10.19 -5.86
CA VAL A 154 15.06 -10.57 -5.39
C VAL A 154 14.92 -11.33 -4.07
N ASP A 155 15.76 -12.35 -3.89
CA ASP A 155 15.71 -13.20 -2.70
C ASP A 155 15.93 -12.36 -1.42
N PRO A 156 15.18 -12.64 -0.32
CA PRO A 156 15.30 -11.91 0.94
C PRO A 156 16.73 -11.92 1.52
N GLU A 157 17.42 -13.07 1.48
CA GLU A 157 18.77 -13.20 2.04
C GLU A 157 19.79 -12.39 1.22
N VAL A 158 19.64 -12.43 -0.10
CA VAL A 158 20.44 -11.60 -1.00
C VAL A 158 20.19 -10.13 -0.73
N THR A 159 18.93 -9.74 -0.52
CA THR A 159 18.54 -8.35 -0.24
C THR A 159 19.14 -7.86 1.08
N THR A 160 19.05 -8.64 2.16
CA THR A 160 19.61 -8.26 3.47
C THR A 160 21.12 -8.11 3.41
N ASN A 161 21.80 -9.06 2.75
CA ASN A 161 23.26 -9.03 2.63
C ASN A 161 23.73 -7.90 1.71
N ALA A 162 23.03 -7.65 0.61
CA ALA A 162 23.42 -6.66 -0.37
C ALA A 162 23.27 -5.23 0.16
N LEU A 163 22.17 -4.94 0.86
CA LEU A 163 21.87 -3.63 1.42
C LEU A 163 22.40 -3.41 2.84
N ASP A 164 23.04 -4.41 3.44
CA ASP A 164 23.54 -4.36 4.83
C ASP A 164 22.42 -3.99 5.83
N ILE A 165 21.26 -4.66 5.69
CA ILE A 165 20.08 -4.44 6.53
C ILE A 165 19.73 -5.69 7.34
N THR A 166 19.02 -5.50 8.44
CA THR A 166 18.51 -6.62 9.24
C THR A 166 17.26 -7.26 8.63
N GLY A 167 17.03 -8.53 8.95
CA GLY A 167 15.78 -9.21 8.58
C GLY A 167 14.54 -8.53 9.16
N GLU A 168 14.66 -7.91 10.35
CA GLU A 168 13.57 -7.12 10.97
C GLU A 168 13.16 -5.92 10.10
N LYS A 169 14.15 -5.19 9.55
CA LYS A 169 13.88 -4.06 8.67
C LYS A 169 13.20 -4.50 7.38
N LEU A 170 13.64 -5.63 6.81
CA LEU A 170 13.02 -6.20 5.62
C LEU A 170 11.57 -6.64 5.88
N GLU A 171 11.29 -7.24 7.04
CA GLU A 171 9.93 -7.65 7.42
C GLU A 171 9.01 -6.45 7.69
N GLN A 172 9.54 -5.37 8.27
CA GLN A 172 8.81 -4.11 8.44
C GLN A 172 8.32 -3.58 7.08
N VAL A 173 9.23 -3.43 6.10
CA VAL A 173 8.89 -2.92 4.77
C VAL A 173 7.91 -3.85 4.06
N ASN A 174 8.09 -5.17 4.16
CA ASN A 174 7.13 -6.15 3.63
C ASN A 174 5.73 -5.98 4.25
N THR A 175 5.65 -5.73 5.56
CA THR A 175 4.38 -5.49 6.24
C THR A 175 3.71 -4.20 5.77
N GLU A 176 4.48 -3.12 5.57
CA GLU A 176 3.97 -1.87 5.02
C GLU A 176 3.44 -2.04 3.58
N ILE A 177 4.20 -2.72 2.71
CA ILE A 177 3.75 -3.04 1.34
C ILE A 177 2.46 -3.88 1.37
N LYS A 178 2.35 -4.88 2.25
CA LYS A 178 1.14 -5.70 2.40
C LYS A 178 -0.06 -4.84 2.82
N LYS A 179 0.11 -3.93 3.78
CA LYS A 179 -0.94 -2.99 4.22
C LYS A 179 -1.39 -2.08 3.08
N GLU A 180 -0.45 -1.51 2.33
CA GLU A 180 -0.76 -0.66 1.17
C GLU A 180 -1.48 -1.42 0.06
N ARG A 181 -1.07 -2.65 -0.24
CA ARG A 181 -1.77 -3.51 -1.22
C ARG A 181 -3.18 -3.85 -0.76
N ALA A 182 -3.37 -4.18 0.52
CA ALA A 182 -4.69 -4.45 1.09
C ALA A 182 -5.59 -3.20 1.03
N GLU A 183 -5.05 -2.03 1.33
CA GLU A 183 -5.77 -0.77 1.24
C GLU A 183 -6.15 -0.44 -0.21
N ARG A 184 -5.22 -0.61 -1.17
CA ARG A 184 -5.54 -0.44 -2.60
C ARG A 184 -6.62 -1.43 -3.06
N ALA A 185 -6.58 -2.69 -2.60
CA ALA A 185 -7.62 -3.66 -2.91
C ALA A 185 -8.98 -3.23 -2.33
N ARG A 186 -9.01 -2.73 -1.09
CA ARG A 186 -10.22 -2.16 -0.47
C ARG A 186 -10.77 -1.00 -1.28
N VAL A 187 -9.90 -0.07 -1.68
CA VAL A 187 -10.29 1.10 -2.51
C VAL A 187 -10.82 0.68 -3.87
N ALA A 188 -10.22 -0.34 -4.51
CA ALA A 188 -10.73 -0.88 -5.77
C ALA A 188 -12.17 -1.40 -5.63
N THR A 189 -12.47 -2.17 -4.57
CA THR A 189 -13.84 -2.63 -4.28
C THR A 189 -14.81 -1.47 -4.00
N LEU A 190 -14.35 -0.41 -3.33
CA LEU A 190 -15.18 0.79 -3.13
C LEU A 190 -15.48 1.50 -4.45
N LEU A 191 -14.50 1.56 -5.36
CA LEU A 191 -14.66 2.16 -6.70
C LEU A 191 -15.64 1.37 -7.58
N GLU A 192 -15.65 0.04 -7.50
CA GLU A 192 -16.64 -0.80 -8.19
C GLU A 192 -18.08 -0.47 -7.76
N ALA A 193 -18.31 -0.19 -6.48
CA ALA A 193 -19.64 0.18 -5.97
C ALA A 193 -20.16 1.54 -6.50
N VAL A 194 -19.25 2.37 -7.02
CA VAL A 194 -19.55 3.70 -7.58
C VAL A 194 -19.20 3.81 -9.06
N GLU A 195 -19.11 2.67 -9.75
CA GLU A 195 -18.84 2.62 -11.18
C GLU A 195 -19.92 3.38 -11.96
N GLY A 196 -19.51 4.22 -12.92
CA GLY A 196 -20.41 5.03 -13.74
C GLY A 196 -21.01 6.27 -13.07
N LYS A 197 -20.72 6.53 -11.78
CA LYS A 197 -21.16 7.74 -11.08
C LYS A 197 -20.29 8.96 -11.41
N PRO A 198 -20.79 10.20 -11.19
CA PRO A 198 -19.97 11.39 -11.32
C PRO A 198 -18.85 11.39 -10.27
N ASP A 199 -17.75 12.10 -10.58
CA ASP A 199 -16.56 12.09 -9.73
C ASP A 199 -16.82 12.64 -8.33
N GLU A 200 -17.73 13.59 -8.19
CA GLU A 200 -18.17 14.10 -6.89
C GLU A 200 -18.75 12.97 -6.01
N GLU A 201 -19.65 12.13 -6.55
CA GLU A 201 -20.24 11.01 -5.80
C GLU A 201 -19.20 9.93 -5.46
N LYS A 202 -18.28 9.64 -6.40
CA LYS A 202 -17.18 8.70 -6.14
C LYS A 202 -16.31 9.19 -4.98
N VAL A 203 -15.91 10.45 -5.03
CA VAL A 203 -15.07 11.07 -4.00
C VAL A 203 -15.80 11.11 -2.66
N LYS A 204 -17.07 11.52 -2.61
CA LYS A 204 -17.87 11.49 -1.36
C LYS A 204 -17.91 10.09 -0.76
N HIS A 205 -18.12 9.06 -1.58
CA HIS A 205 -18.12 7.67 -1.14
C HIS A 205 -16.76 7.25 -0.55
N LEU A 206 -15.66 7.58 -1.22
CA LEU A 206 -14.31 7.23 -0.74
C LEU A 206 -13.92 7.98 0.54
N LEU A 207 -14.25 9.28 0.65
CA LEU A 207 -14.01 10.08 1.85
C LEU A 207 -14.81 9.55 3.05
N THR A 208 -16.07 9.18 2.83
CA THR A 208 -16.93 8.61 3.88
C THR A 208 -16.39 7.26 4.36
N ASN A 209 -15.69 6.51 3.50
CA ASN A 209 -15.01 5.26 3.84
C ASN A 209 -13.56 5.44 4.35
N ASN A 210 -13.18 6.67 4.74
CA ASN A 210 -11.86 7.02 5.29
C ASN A 210 -10.68 6.68 4.35
N VAL A 211 -10.87 6.82 3.04
CA VAL A 211 -9.77 6.67 2.08
C VAL A 211 -8.96 7.97 2.04
N SER A 212 -7.63 7.85 2.01
CA SER A 212 -6.75 9.03 1.94
C SER A 212 -6.85 9.73 0.58
N GLU A 213 -6.74 11.06 0.55
CA GLU A 213 -6.83 11.86 -0.68
C GLU A 213 -5.78 11.47 -1.73
N LYS A 214 -4.58 11.07 -1.27
CA LYS A 214 -3.53 10.55 -2.15
C LYS A 214 -4.00 9.31 -2.90
N LEU A 215 -4.62 8.35 -2.21
CA LEU A 215 -5.18 7.15 -2.85
C LEU A 215 -6.41 7.45 -3.71
N ILE A 216 -7.24 8.42 -3.32
CA ILE A 216 -8.37 8.88 -4.14
C ILE A 216 -7.86 9.42 -5.47
N THR A 217 -6.86 10.31 -5.44
CA THR A 217 -6.25 10.88 -6.64
C THR A 217 -5.63 9.78 -7.52
N GLU A 218 -4.83 8.88 -6.92
CA GLU A 218 -4.13 7.81 -7.64
C GLU A 218 -5.06 6.75 -8.25
N MET A 219 -6.13 6.36 -7.55
CA MET A 219 -6.97 5.22 -7.94
C MET A 219 -8.28 5.62 -8.62
N ALA A 220 -8.89 6.74 -8.20
CA ALA A 220 -10.13 7.23 -8.82
C ALA A 220 -9.84 8.10 -10.05
N ASN A 221 -8.58 8.48 -10.28
CA ASN A 221 -8.14 9.35 -11.37
C ASN A 221 -8.92 10.68 -11.42
N VAL A 222 -9.08 11.29 -10.24
CA VAL A 222 -9.72 12.59 -10.05
C VAL A 222 -8.68 13.61 -9.61
N ASP A 223 -8.91 14.88 -9.93
CA ASP A 223 -8.04 15.96 -9.49
C ASP A 223 -8.37 16.44 -8.07
N GLN A 224 -7.48 17.26 -7.51
CA GLN A 224 -7.67 17.83 -6.17
C GLN A 224 -8.88 18.77 -6.11
N ASP A 225 -9.25 19.39 -7.23
CA ASP A 225 -10.40 20.30 -7.30
C ASP A 225 -11.72 19.54 -7.10
N ALA A 226 -11.88 18.36 -7.71
CA ALA A 226 -12.99 17.46 -7.45
C ALA A 226 -13.05 17.00 -5.98
N ILE A 227 -11.89 16.75 -5.37
CA ILE A 227 -11.80 16.41 -3.93
C ILE A 227 -12.31 17.56 -3.04
N ASN A 228 -11.88 18.77 -3.34
CA ASN A 228 -12.26 19.95 -2.58
C ASN A 228 -13.76 20.27 -2.73
N ALA A 229 -14.30 20.17 -3.95
CA ALA A 229 -15.72 20.37 -4.22
C ALA A 229 -16.59 19.35 -3.46
N ALA A 230 -16.21 18.06 -3.46
CA ALA A 230 -16.93 17.03 -2.74
C ALA A 230 -16.93 17.26 -1.21
N LYS A 231 -15.82 17.72 -0.64
CA LYS A 231 -15.75 18.09 0.79
C LYS A 231 -16.66 19.26 1.15
N GLN A 232 -16.68 20.29 0.32
CA GLN A 232 -17.57 21.44 0.51
C GLN A 232 -19.03 21.00 0.49
N ALA A 233 -19.42 20.21 -0.52
CA ALA A 233 -20.76 19.66 -0.61
C ALA A 233 -21.13 18.77 0.59
N MET A 234 -20.20 17.94 1.08
CA MET A 234 -20.42 17.15 2.30
C MET A 234 -20.57 18.00 3.56
N GLU A 235 -19.82 19.10 3.68
CA GLU A 235 -19.94 20.02 4.82
C GLU A 235 -21.30 20.75 4.81
N GLU A 236 -21.77 21.16 3.63
CA GLU A 236 -23.10 21.75 3.46
C GLU A 236 -24.22 20.77 3.80
N GLU A 237 -24.14 19.52 3.32
CA GLU A 237 -25.08 18.45 3.66
C GLU A 237 -25.12 18.17 5.17
N LEU A 238 -23.97 18.20 5.84
CA LEU A 238 -23.89 18.01 7.30
C LEU A 238 -24.55 19.17 8.06
N LYS A 239 -24.31 20.43 7.65
CA LYS A 239 -24.94 21.61 8.23
C LYS A 239 -26.45 21.58 8.07
N GLU A 240 -26.94 21.19 6.90
CA GLU A 240 -28.37 21.05 6.66
C GLU A 240 -28.99 19.93 7.52
N LYS A 241 -28.31 18.79 7.65
CA LYS A 241 -28.75 17.70 8.53
C LYS A 241 -28.80 18.12 10.00
N GLN A 242 -27.85 18.94 10.45
CA GLN A 242 -27.87 19.52 11.80
C GLN A 242 -29.06 20.46 12.00
N ARG A 243 -29.32 21.35 11.04
CA ARG A 243 -30.47 22.26 11.07
C ARG A 243 -31.79 21.50 11.16
N LEU A 244 -31.97 20.45 10.37
CA LEU A 244 -33.17 19.61 10.42
C LEU A 244 -33.30 18.86 11.75
N ALA A 245 -32.20 18.35 12.31
CA ALA A 245 -32.22 17.70 13.63
C ALA A 245 -32.55 18.69 14.75
N GLU A 246 -32.06 19.93 14.68
CA GLU A 246 -32.42 21.00 15.60
C GLU A 246 -33.89 21.40 15.47
N GLU A 247 -34.41 21.50 14.25
CA GLU A 247 -35.82 21.78 14.00
C GLU A 247 -36.72 20.66 14.53
N GLU A 248 -36.38 19.40 14.28
CA GLU A 248 -37.13 18.25 14.80
C GLU A 248 -37.06 18.20 16.34
N ALA A 249 -35.91 18.52 16.93
CA ALA A 249 -35.75 18.62 18.38
C ALA A 249 -36.61 19.76 18.95
N ALA A 250 -36.66 20.91 18.27
CA ALA A 250 -37.49 22.04 18.66
C ALA A 250 -38.99 21.72 18.54
N GLN A 251 -39.41 21.03 17.47
CA GLN A 251 -40.79 20.56 17.30
C GLN A 251 -41.18 19.53 18.37
N LYS A 252 -40.32 18.55 18.66
CA LYS A 252 -40.55 17.59 19.76
C LYS A 252 -40.61 18.28 21.12
N ALA A 253 -39.76 19.29 21.35
CA ALA A 253 -39.83 20.08 22.58
C ALA A 253 -41.13 20.91 22.66
N ALA A 254 -41.59 21.47 21.55
CA ALA A 254 -42.87 22.18 21.46
C ALA A 254 -44.07 21.22 21.69
N GLN A 255 -44.07 20.03 21.09
CA GLN A 255 -45.08 19.00 21.32
C GLN A 255 -45.09 18.53 22.78
N LYS A 256 -43.92 18.35 23.41
CA LYS A 256 -43.83 18.03 24.83
C LYS A 256 -44.40 19.14 25.71
N LYS A 257 -44.14 20.41 25.38
CA LYS A 257 -44.72 21.56 26.09
C LYS A 257 -46.24 21.64 25.91
N ALA A 258 -46.74 21.35 24.71
CA ALA A 258 -48.18 21.30 24.43
C ALA A 258 -48.85 20.14 25.19
N ALA A 259 -48.29 18.93 25.15
CA ALA A 259 -48.79 17.77 25.88
C ALA A 259 -48.78 17.99 27.41
N ALA A 260 -47.77 18.67 27.94
CA ALA A 260 -47.70 19.04 29.36
C ALA A 260 -48.68 20.15 29.77
N SER A 261 -49.24 20.91 28.81
CA SER A 261 -50.19 21.99 29.11
C SER A 261 -51.65 21.51 29.20
N GLY A 262 -51.94 20.26 28.81
CA GLY A 262 -53.29 19.71 28.78
C GLY A 262 -54.16 20.27 27.64
N PRO A 263 -55.41 19.82 27.50
CA PRO A 263 -56.36 20.35 26.51
C PRO A 263 -56.59 21.86 26.70
N SER A 264 -56.88 22.57 25.61
CA SER A 264 -57.28 23.97 25.68
C SER A 264 -58.68 24.12 26.30
N LEU A 265 -59.00 25.29 26.84
CA LEU A 265 -60.27 25.53 27.55
C LEU A 265 -61.50 25.17 26.68
N GLU A 266 -61.41 25.42 25.38
CA GLU A 266 -62.47 25.16 24.41
C GLU A 266 -62.59 23.68 24.00
N GLU A 267 -61.57 22.87 24.30
CA GLU A 267 -61.52 21.43 24.00
C GLU A 267 -61.95 20.56 25.19
N ILE A 268 -62.14 21.15 26.37
CA ILE A 268 -62.59 20.43 27.57
C ILE A 268 -64.12 20.26 27.51
N PRO A 269 -64.64 19.02 27.48
CA PRO A 269 -66.08 18.77 27.55
C PRO A 269 -66.68 19.34 28.85
N PRO A 270 -67.94 19.82 28.85
CA PRO A 270 -68.58 20.37 30.05
C PRO A 270 -68.51 19.45 31.29
N ASP A 271 -68.71 18.14 31.11
CA ASP A 271 -68.65 17.18 32.21
C ASP A 271 -67.23 17.07 32.80
N GLU A 272 -66.19 17.05 31.96
CA GLU A 272 -64.79 17.03 32.39
C GLU A 272 -64.33 18.38 32.97
N MET A 273 -64.91 19.49 32.50
CA MET A 273 -64.66 20.84 33.00
C MET A 273 -65.04 20.94 34.47
N ILE A 274 -66.22 20.42 34.84
CA ILE A 274 -66.71 20.41 36.21
C ILE A 274 -65.79 19.54 37.09
N GLU A 275 -65.44 18.34 36.65
CA GLU A 275 -64.52 17.45 37.38
C GLU A 275 -63.14 18.10 37.64
N TYR A 276 -62.59 18.81 36.65
CA TYR A 276 -61.34 19.54 36.82
C TYR A 276 -61.48 20.74 37.76
N ILE A 277 -62.58 21.50 37.70
CA ILE A 277 -62.83 22.64 38.59
C ILE A 277 -63.01 22.18 40.04
N ASP A 278 -63.74 21.09 40.27
CA ASP A 278 -63.90 20.47 41.59
C ASP A 278 -62.56 20.02 42.16
N SER A 279 -61.74 19.34 41.34
CA SER A 279 -60.40 18.91 41.71
C SER A 279 -59.49 20.10 42.05
N ILE A 280 -59.59 21.21 41.32
CA ILE A 280 -58.85 22.45 41.61
C ILE A 280 -59.29 23.02 42.96
N ARG A 281 -60.60 23.09 43.23
CA ARG A 281 -61.13 23.62 44.49
C ARG A 281 -60.71 22.76 45.68
N GLU A 282 -60.77 21.44 45.55
CA GLU A 282 -60.24 20.52 46.55
C GLU A 282 -58.75 20.81 46.83
N ILE A 283 -57.93 20.98 45.79
CA ILE A 283 -56.50 21.31 45.95
C ILE A 283 -56.29 22.69 46.62
N MET A 284 -57.11 23.69 46.28
CA MET A 284 -57.05 25.03 46.88
C MET A 284 -57.52 25.06 48.35
N GLU A 285 -58.32 24.08 48.78
CA GLU A 285 -58.64 23.89 50.20
C GLU A 285 -57.44 23.31 50.99
N PHE A 286 -56.55 22.58 50.33
CA PHE A 286 -55.35 22.00 50.95
C PHE A 286 -54.16 22.96 51.08
N SER A 287 -54.00 23.92 50.16
CA SER A 287 -52.94 24.93 50.23
C SER A 287 -53.39 26.25 49.61
N ASP A 288 -52.99 27.36 50.22
CA ASP A 288 -53.16 28.74 49.73
C ASP A 288 -51.92 29.26 48.98
N GLN A 289 -50.84 28.47 48.92
CA GLN A 289 -49.62 28.85 48.21
C GLN A 289 -49.73 28.49 46.74
N GLU A 290 -49.75 29.52 45.87
CA GLU A 290 -49.83 29.37 44.42
C GLU A 290 -48.85 28.33 43.85
N LYS A 291 -47.61 28.30 44.35
CA LYS A 291 -46.60 27.34 43.87
C LYS A 291 -46.96 25.90 44.22
N GLU A 292 -47.52 25.66 45.40
CA GLU A 292 -47.94 24.32 45.84
C GLU A 292 -49.20 23.87 45.10
N ILE A 293 -50.17 24.78 44.92
CA ILE A 293 -51.39 24.54 44.12
C ILE A 293 -51.01 24.12 42.70
N ARG A 294 -50.12 24.86 42.03
CA ARG A 294 -49.69 24.54 40.66
C ARG A 294 -49.03 23.16 40.55
N VAL A 295 -48.18 22.80 41.52
CA VAL A 295 -47.51 21.49 41.56
C VAL A 295 -48.51 20.36 41.81
N MET A 296 -49.46 20.55 42.72
CA MET A 296 -50.50 19.56 43.01
C MET A 296 -51.45 19.37 41.83
N CYS A 297 -51.88 20.45 41.18
CA CYS A 297 -52.72 20.37 39.98
C CYS A 297 -51.99 19.70 38.80
N GLU A 298 -50.69 19.95 38.63
CA GLU A 298 -49.86 19.27 37.62
C GLU A 298 -49.75 17.75 37.90
N GLN A 299 -49.58 17.35 39.16
CA GLN A 299 -49.55 15.93 39.58
C GLN A 299 -50.91 15.24 39.40
N SER A 300 -52.01 15.98 39.54
CA SER A 300 -53.38 15.50 39.33
C SER A 300 -53.83 15.55 37.87
N SER A 301 -52.92 15.83 36.93
CA SER A 301 -53.21 15.90 35.48
C SER A 301 -54.29 16.93 35.12
N ILE A 302 -54.42 17.99 35.91
CA ILE A 302 -55.39 19.08 35.67
C ILE A 302 -54.85 19.99 34.55
N PRO A 303 -55.67 20.34 33.53
CA PRO A 303 -55.25 21.20 32.43
C PRO A 303 -54.70 22.54 32.93
N LYS A 304 -53.53 22.94 32.41
CA LYS A 304 -52.84 24.15 32.87
C LYS A 304 -53.67 25.42 32.66
N CYS A 305 -54.48 25.47 31.62
CA CYS A 305 -55.39 26.58 31.33
C CYS A 305 -56.38 26.84 32.49
N LEU A 306 -56.91 25.79 33.13
CA LEU A 306 -57.80 25.90 34.27
C LEU A 306 -57.06 26.27 35.55
N VAL A 307 -55.85 25.73 35.76
CA VAL A 307 -55.00 26.11 36.89
C VAL A 307 -54.61 27.60 36.82
N ASP A 308 -54.27 28.09 35.61
CA ASP A 308 -53.93 29.50 35.39
C ASP A 308 -55.14 30.43 35.67
N ILE A 309 -56.35 30.03 35.24
CA ILE A 309 -57.60 30.76 35.51
C ILE A 309 -57.93 30.73 37.00
N ALA A 310 -57.83 29.58 37.66
CA ALA A 310 -58.14 29.44 39.08
C ALA A 310 -57.27 30.32 39.99
N VAL A 311 -55.98 30.45 39.65
CA VAL A 311 -55.04 31.25 40.43
C VAL A 311 -55.13 32.75 40.11
N SER A 312 -55.43 33.12 38.86
CA SER A 312 -55.35 34.52 38.40
C SER A 312 -56.70 35.22 38.30
N GLU A 313 -57.77 34.47 38.01
CA GLU A 313 -59.12 34.95 37.67
C GLU A 313 -60.19 34.04 38.33
N PRO A 314 -60.29 34.00 39.67
CA PRO A 314 -61.20 33.09 40.37
C PRO A 314 -62.68 33.30 39.98
N ASP A 315 -63.10 34.55 39.76
CA ASP A 315 -64.46 34.88 39.30
C ASP A 315 -64.79 34.26 37.92
N ARG A 316 -63.77 34.06 37.08
CA ARG A 316 -63.92 33.42 35.76
C ARG A 316 -64.01 31.91 35.87
N LEU A 317 -63.36 31.29 36.86
CA LEU A 317 -63.53 29.87 37.16
C LEU A 317 -64.99 29.55 37.51
N ASP A 318 -65.62 30.40 38.34
CA ASP A 318 -67.03 30.27 38.72
C ASP A 318 -68.00 30.47 37.54
N ALA A 319 -67.62 31.32 36.58
CA ALA A 319 -68.40 31.51 35.36
C ALA A 319 -68.33 30.27 34.44
N LEU A 320 -67.16 29.66 34.32
CA LEU A 320 -66.95 28.45 33.52
C LEU A 320 -67.69 27.24 34.09
N GLU A 321 -67.71 27.08 35.41
CA GLU A 321 -68.50 26.05 36.08
C GLU A 321 -69.99 26.20 35.76
N LYS A 322 -70.55 27.41 35.90
CA LYS A 322 -71.96 27.68 35.59
C LYS A 322 -72.30 27.45 34.12
N GLU A 323 -71.41 27.83 33.21
CA GLU A 323 -71.59 27.56 31.78
C GLU A 323 -71.53 26.06 31.45
N ALA A 324 -70.76 25.28 32.22
CA ALA A 324 -70.68 23.84 32.06
C ALA A 324 -71.89 23.08 32.69
N GLU A 325 -72.47 23.60 33.77
CA GLU A 325 -73.64 23.01 34.45
C GLU A 325 -74.97 23.18 33.69
N GLY A 326 -75.07 24.19 32.80
CA GLY A 326 -76.23 24.45 31.93
C GLY A 326 -77.18 25.54 32.42
#